data_AF-A0A0J8RHF9-F1
#
_entry.id   AF-A0A0J8RHF9-F1
#
_cell.length_a   1.000
_cell.length_b   1.000
_cell.length_c   1.000
_cell.angle_alpha   90.00
_cell.angle_beta   90.00
_cell.angle_gamma   90.00
#
_symmetry.space_group_name_H-M   'P 1'
#
loop_
_entity.id
_entity.type
_entity.pdbx_description
1 polymer ?
#
loop_
_entity_poly.entity_id
_entity_poly.type
_entity_poly.pdbx_seq_one_letter_code
_entity_poly.pdbx_strand_id
1 'polypeptide(L)' 'MDTVGRTVLKLSMTNVADEARDAQLIVTYDYPFLASFRKPMAVFVGMLSVFVAAWVIGNIDVSIKKR' A
#
# COMPACT_ATOMS: atom_id res chain seq x y z
N MET A 1 3.59 3.10 -3.18
CA MET A 1 2.24 3.43 -2.70
C MET A 1 2.04 2.67 -1.41
N ASP A 2 2.03 3.38 -0.29
CA ASP A 2 2.05 2.79 1.05
C ASP A 2 0.68 2.99 1.69
N THR A 3 -0.27 2.10 1.37
CA THR A 3 -1.68 2.23 1.81
C THR A 3 -1.88 1.90 3.29
N VAL A 4 -1.01 1.10 3.89
CA VAL A 4 -1.07 0.67 5.31
C VAL A 4 0.25 1.03 6.02
N GLY A 5 1.16 1.74 5.34
CA GLY A 5 2.52 1.98 5.82
C GLY A 5 3.46 0.78 5.64
N ARG A 6 4.66 0.88 6.22
CA ARG A 6 5.72 -0.12 6.16
C ARG A 6 6.20 -0.46 7.56
N THR A 7 6.58 -1.72 7.76
CA THR A 7 7.25 -2.15 8.98
C THR A 7 8.65 -1.54 9.04
N VAL A 8 9.00 -0.94 10.17
CA VAL A 8 10.33 -0.39 10.43
C VAL A 8 10.90 -1.05 11.67
N LEU A 9 12.02 -1.74 11.52
CA LEU A 9 12.80 -2.26 12.63
C LEU A 9 13.89 -1.24 12.98
N LYS A 10 13.86 -0.69 14.20
CA LYS A 10 14.90 0.22 14.71
C LYS A 10 15.72 -0.49 15.77
N LEU A 11 17.01 -0.68 15.53
CA LEU A 11 17.96 -1.10 16.56
C LEU A 11 18.75 0.11 17.04
N SER A 12 18.88 0.22 18.35
CA SER A 12 19.78 1.17 19.01
C SER A 12 20.70 0.36 19.91
N MET A 13 22.01 0.61 19.81
CA MET A 13 23.02 -0.05 20.61
C MET A 13 23.95 1.01 21.21
N THR A 14 24.37 0.80 22.45
CA THR A 14 25.34 1.66 23.15
C THR A 14 26.50 0.79 23.63
N ASN A 15 27.73 1.29 23.54
CA ASN A 15 28.95 0.57 23.96
C ASN A 15 29.08 -0.86 23.38
N VAL A 16 29.00 -1.00 22.05
CA VAL A 16 29.19 -2.28 21.36
C VAL A 16 30.66 -2.70 21.45
N ALA A 17 30.94 -3.85 22.07
CA ALA A 17 32.27 -4.48 22.11
C ALA A 17 32.69 -4.97 20.72
N ASP A 18 33.99 -5.06 20.45
CA ASP A 18 34.49 -5.39 19.10
C ASP A 18 33.99 -6.76 18.59
N GLU A 19 33.81 -7.77 19.46
CA GLU A 19 33.24 -9.05 19.04
C GLU A 19 31.78 -8.97 18.59
N ALA A 20 31.02 -8.00 19.11
CA ALA A 20 29.62 -7.79 18.73
C ALA A 20 29.48 -6.98 17.43
N ARG A 21 30.57 -6.38 16.91
CA ARG A 21 30.56 -5.69 15.60
C ARG A 21 30.48 -6.64 14.42
N ASP A 22 31.10 -7.81 14.51
CA ASP A 22 31.07 -8.82 13.44
C ASP A 22 29.86 -9.76 13.54
N ALA A 23 28.97 -9.52 14.50
CA ALA A 23 27.76 -10.32 14.68
C ALA A 23 26.70 -10.03 13.61
N GLN A 24 26.02 -11.08 13.15
CA GLN A 24 24.94 -10.98 12.18
C GLN A 24 23.58 -10.90 12.87
N LEU A 25 22.71 -10.02 12.38
CA LEU A 25 21.29 -9.96 12.75
C LEU A 25 20.46 -10.51 11.59
N ILE A 26 19.84 -11.67 11.79
CA ILE A 26 18.91 -12.27 10.83
C ILE A 26 17.49 -11.90 11.25
N VAL A 27 16.76 -11.23 10.35
CA VAL A 27 15.35 -10.85 10.57
C VAL A 27 14.47 -11.72 9.69
N THR A 28 13.80 -12.68 10.32
CA THR A 28 12.79 -13.51 9.66
C THR A 28 11.42 -12.94 9.93
N TYR A 29 10.62 -12.78 8.87
CA TYR A 29 9.25 -12.30 8.99
C TYR A 29 8.35 -13.01 8.00
N ASP A 30 7.09 -13.20 8.40
CA ASP A 30 6.06 -13.74 7.52
C ASP A 30 5.51 -12.66 6.61
N TYR A 31 5.52 -12.92 5.31
CA TYR A 31 4.89 -12.07 4.31
C TYR A 31 3.78 -12.84 3.60
N PRO A 32 2.50 -12.56 3.92
CA PRO A 32 1.38 -13.27 3.33
C PRO A 32 1.35 -13.07 1.81
N PHE A 33 1.08 -14.13 1.05
CA PHE A 33 0.98 -14.09 -0.41
C PHE A 33 0.06 -12.98 -0.93
N LEU A 34 -1.10 -12.79 -0.28
CA LEU A 34 -2.07 -11.75 -0.63
C LEU A 34 -1.55 -10.33 -0.39
N ALA A 35 -0.57 -10.14 0.50
CA ALA A 35 0.00 -8.81 0.74
C ALA A 35 0.80 -8.30 -0.47
N SER A 36 1.37 -9.20 -1.28
CA SER A 36 2.04 -8.88 -2.55
C SER A 36 1.10 -8.18 -3.54
N PHE A 37 -0.17 -8.59 -3.57
CA PHE A 37 -1.18 -8.06 -4.50
C PHE A 37 -1.67 -6.67 -4.11
N ARG A 38 -1.41 -6.19 -2.88
CA ARG A 38 -1.88 -4.89 -2.41
C ARG A 38 -1.44 -3.75 -3.33
N LYS A 39 -0.20 -3.80 -3.84
CA LYS A 39 0.35 -2.77 -4.73
C LYS A 39 -0.36 -2.79 -6.10
N PRO A 40 -0.40 -3.91 -6.85
CA PRO A 40 -1.16 -4.00 -8.10
C PRO A 40 -2.64 -3.65 -7.94
N MET A 41 -3.30 -4.18 -6.90
CA MET A 41 -4.74 -3.97 -6.68
C MET A 41 -5.06 -2.51 -6.42
N ALA A 42 -4.22 -1.79 -5.68
CA ALA A 42 -4.50 -0.40 -5.37
C ALA A 42 -4.42 0.49 -6.63
N VAL A 43 -3.53 0.18 -7.57
CA VAL A 43 -3.49 0.85 -8.89
C VAL A 43 -4.71 0.47 -9.72
N PHE A 44 -5.05 -0.82 -9.77
CA PHE A 44 -6.20 -1.32 -10.51
C PHE A 44 -7.51 -0.68 -10.04
N VAL A 45 -7.77 -0.66 -8.73
CA VAL A 45 -8.96 -0.04 -8.13
C VAL A 45 -8.95 1.47 -8.36
N GLY A 46 -7.79 2.12 -8.23
CA GLY A 46 -7.66 3.56 -8.50
C GLY A 46 -7.97 3.94 -9.94
N MET A 47 -7.63 3.09 -10.90
CA MET A 47 -7.98 3.29 -12.31
C MET A 47 -9.46 2.98 -12.57
N LEU A 48 -9.97 1.87 -12.02
CA LEU A 48 -11.36 1.46 -12.18
C LEU A 48 -12.34 2.49 -11.61
N SER A 49 -11.99 3.15 -10.50
CA SER A 49 -12.83 4.19 -9.89
C SER A 49 -13.08 5.38 -10.81
N VAL A 50 -12.12 5.75 -11.66
CA VAL A 50 -12.29 6.83 -12.65
C VAL A 50 -13.36 6.47 -13.68
N PHE A 51 -13.31 5.24 -14.20
CA PHE A 51 -14.30 4.75 -15.16
C PHE A 51 -15.70 4.66 -14.53
N VAL A 52 -15.79 4.15 -13.30
CA VAL A 52 -17.05 4.08 -12.56
C VAL A 52 -17.61 5.48 -12.31
N ALA A 53 -16.77 6.44 -11.90
CA ALA A 53 -17.20 7.81 -11.68
C ALA A 53 -17.74 8.46 -12.97
N ALA A 54 -17.02 8.31 -14.09
CA ALA A 54 -17.46 8.80 -15.38
C ALA A 54 -18.79 8.17 -15.82
N TRP A 55 -18.93 6.86 -15.62
CA TRP A 55 -20.18 6.15 -15.91
C TRP A 55 -21.34 6.67 -15.05
N VAL A 56 -21.15 6.82 -13.73
CA VAL A 56 -22.20 7.35 -12.84
C VAL A 56 -22.64 8.74 -13.28
N ILE A 57 -21.68 9.66 -13.51
CA ILE A 57 -21.98 11.03 -13.93
C ILE A 57 -22.73 11.05 -15.26
N GLY A 58 -22.32 10.22 -16.23
CA GLY A 58 -22.97 10.14 -17.54
C GLY A 58 -24.41 9.61 -17.52
N ASN A 59 -24.80 8.87 -16.47
CA ASN A 59 -26.18 8.37 -16.31
C ASN A 59 -27.09 9.34 -15.55
N ILE A 60 -26.58 10.45 -15.02
CA ILE A 60 -27.41 11.45 -14.34
C ILE A 60 -28.14 12.28 -15.38
N ASP A 61 -29.47 12.22 -15.37
CA ASP A 61 -30.31 13.12 -16.15
C ASP A 61 -30.29 14.52 -15.53
N VAL A 62 -29.71 15.47 -16.25
CA VAL A 62 -29.60 16.88 -15.86
C VAL A 62 -30.67 17.76 -16.53
N SER A 63 -31.69 17.16 -17.16
CA SER A 63 -32.72 17.89 -17.89
C SER A 63 -33.70 18.60 -16.95
N ILE A 64 -33.73 19.93 -17.01
CA ILE A 64 -34.65 20.76 -16.20
C ILE A 64 -36.07 20.81 -16.80
N LYS A 65 -36.22 20.49 -18.10
CA LYS A 65 -37.53 20.34 -18.75
C LYS A 65 -37.55 19.05 -19.55
N LYS A 66 -38.45 18.14 -19.15
CA LYS A 66 -38.78 16.93 -19.90
C LYS A 66 -39.52 17.35 -21.17
N ARG A 67 -39.00 16.93 -22.33
CA ARG A 67 -39.72 17.08 -23.60
C ARG A 67 -40.89 16.11 -23.65
#